data_AF-A0A1F8JJE9-F1
#
_entry.id   AF-A0A1F8JJE9-F1
#
_cell.length_a   1.000
_cell.length_b   1.000
_cell.length_c   1.000
_cell.angle_alpha   90.00
_cell.angle_beta   90.00
_cell.angle_gamma   90.00
#
_symmetry.space_group_name_H-M   'P 1'
#
loop_
_entity.id
_entity.type
_entity.pdbx_description
1 polymer ?
#
loop_
_entity_poly.entity_id
_entity_poly.type
_entity_poly.pdbx_seq_one_letter_code
_entity_poly.pdbx_strand_id
1 'polypeptide(L)'
;MAHSNIVTLALLDEERKGTNWYLLRTRMQPIRTISLIPVKIKITLNEHIPLYQKLAPKIRELRALGMSRKQISIKLNISIKTIRKSFK
;
A
#
# COMPACT_ATOMS: atom_id res chain seq x y z
N MET A 1 49.05 37.51 6.01
CA MET A 1 49.38 36.55 7.10
C MET A 1 48.12 36.31 7.90
N ALA A 2 47.40 35.21 7.61
CA ALA A 2 46.10 34.90 8.20
C ALA A 2 46.29 34.07 9.47
N HIS A 3 46.53 34.74 10.59
CA HIS A 3 46.46 34.14 11.92
C HIS A 3 45.27 34.76 12.64
N SER A 4 44.19 33.98 12.83
CA SER A 4 43.33 33.98 14.05
C SER A 4 41.85 33.57 13.85
N ASN A 5 41.44 32.84 12.80
CA ASN A 5 40.05 32.33 12.74
C ASN A 5 39.74 31.22 13.75
N ILE A 6 40.75 30.55 14.30
CA ILE A 6 40.55 29.47 15.29
C ILE A 6 40.40 30.05 16.70
N VAL A 7 41.10 31.15 17.01
CA VAL A 7 41.06 31.82 18.33
C VAL A 7 39.71 32.50 18.55
N THR A 8 39.12 33.08 17.50
CA THR A 8 37.79 33.70 17.57
C THR A 8 36.68 32.68 17.79
N LEU A 9 36.80 31.46 17.24
CA LEU A 9 35.85 30.37 17.50
C LEU A 9 35.98 29.82 18.93
N ALA A 10 37.20 29.69 19.45
CA ALA A 10 37.44 29.24 20.82
C ALA A 10 36.91 30.23 21.87
N LEU A 11 37.04 31.54 21.62
CA LEU A 11 36.48 32.59 22.49
C LEU A 11 34.93 32.58 22.52
N LEU A 12 34.28 32.24 21.39
CA LEU A 12 32.82 32.10 21.32
C LEU A 12 32.28 30.86 22.03
N ASP A 13 33.06 29.77 22.08
CA ASP A 13 32.71 28.56 22.85
C ASP A 13 32.89 28.78 24.36
N GLU A 14 33.85 29.63 24.76
CA GLU A 14 34.15 29.87 26.17
C GLU A 14 33.09 30.75 26.88
N GLU A 15 32.43 31.65 26.15
CA GLU A 15 31.28 32.43 26.64
C GLU A 15 29.98 31.61 26.79
N ARG A 16 29.93 30.38 26.27
CA ARG A 16 28.70 29.56 26.19
C ARG A 16 28.71 28.30 27.06
N LYS A 17 29.52 28.28 28.13
CA LYS A 17 29.65 27.17 29.10
C LYS A 17 28.36 26.74 29.82
N GLY A 18 27.23 27.44 29.62
CA GLY A 18 25.95 27.13 30.26
C GLY A 18 24.87 26.52 29.36
N THR A 19 25.06 26.45 28.04
CA THR A 19 23.98 26.05 27.12
C THR A 19 24.43 24.91 26.21
N ASN A 20 23.88 23.72 26.49
CA ASN A 20 24.11 22.53 25.67
C ASN A 20 23.52 22.73 24.26
N TRP A 21 24.38 23.11 23.31
CA TRP A 21 24.01 23.35 21.91
C TRP A 21 23.33 22.14 21.25
N TYR A 22 23.69 20.93 21.65
CA TYR A 22 23.04 19.70 21.17
C TYR A 22 21.56 19.61 21.61
N LEU A 23 21.21 20.14 22.79
CA LEU A 23 19.82 20.21 23.28
C LEU A 23 19.00 21.28 22.53
N LEU A 24 19.61 22.41 22.16
CA LEU A 24 18.97 23.43 21.30
C LEU A 24 18.69 22.89 19.90
N ARG A 25 19.63 22.15 19.31
CA ARG A 25 19.48 21.54 17.98
C ARG A 25 18.40 20.46 17.90
N THR A 26 18.23 19.68 18.97
CA THR A 26 17.17 18.65 19.05
C THR A 26 15.79 19.25 19.32
N ARG A 27 15.69 20.37 20.06
CA ARG A 27 14.43 21.11 20.29
C ARG A 27 13.93 21.91 19.08
N MET A 28 14.82 22.28 18.17
CA MET A 28 14.48 22.93 16.90
C MET A 28 13.97 21.95 15.83
N GLN A 29 14.08 20.64 16.06
CA GLN A 29 13.48 19.69 15.14
C GLN A 29 11.96 19.80 15.27
N PRO A 30 11.22 20.08 14.18
CA PRO A 30 9.78 20.12 14.25
C PRO A 30 9.29 18.76 14.75
N ILE A 31 8.39 18.78 15.75
CA ILE A 31 7.71 17.58 16.23
C ILE A 31 7.02 16.98 15.00
N ARG A 32 7.53 15.85 14.51
CA ARG A 32 6.85 15.10 13.46
C ARG A 32 5.61 14.52 14.13
N THR A 33 4.48 15.20 13.99
CA THR A 33 3.19 14.63 14.30
C THR A 33 3.07 13.31 13.54
N ILE A 34 2.53 12.28 14.18
CA ILE A 34 2.35 10.95 13.58
C ILE A 34 1.59 11.03 12.24
N SER A 35 0.77 12.08 12.06
CA SER A 35 0.06 12.42 10.82
C SER A 35 0.95 12.89 9.65
N LEU A 36 2.15 13.40 9.90
CA LEU A 36 3.11 13.83 8.88
C LEU A 36 4.01 12.70 8.38
N ILE A 37 3.90 11.50 8.96
CA ILE A 37 4.60 10.32 8.46
C ILE A 37 3.77 9.80 7.28
N PRO A 38 4.27 9.86 6.02
CA PRO A 38 3.57 9.26 4.89
C PRO A 38 3.62 7.74 5.03
N VAL A 39 2.65 7.17 5.74
CA VAL A 39 2.49 5.72 5.85
C VAL A 39 1.79 5.22 4.60
N LYS A 40 2.52 4.52 3.74
CA LYS A 40 1.94 3.79 2.59
C LYS A 40 1.24 2.54 3.12
N ILE A 41 0.01 2.67 3.57
CA ILE A 41 -0.84 1.53 3.95
C ILE A 41 -1.23 0.80 2.66
N LYS A 42 -0.70 -0.41 2.46
CA LYS A 42 -1.16 -1.30 1.38
C LYS A 42 -2.49 -1.92 1.83
N ILE A 43 -3.60 -1.26 1.53
CA ILE A 43 -4.93 -1.87 1.68
C ILE A 43 -5.05 -2.88 0.53
N THR A 44 -4.82 -4.16 0.82
CA THR A 44 -5.10 -5.23 -0.15
C THR A 44 -6.60 -5.40 -0.25
N LEU A 45 -7.20 -4.90 -1.33
CA LEU A 45 -8.59 -5.22 -1.66
C LEU A 45 -8.65 -6.71 -1.98
N ASN A 46 -9.12 -7.50 -1.01
CA ASN A 46 -9.30 -8.94 -1.20
C ASN A 46 -10.61 -9.16 -1.98
N GLU A 47 -10.57 -8.85 -3.28
CA GLU A 47 -11.72 -8.96 -4.16
C GLU A 47 -12.03 -10.43 -4.41
N HIS A 48 -12.96 -10.99 -3.63
CA HIS A 48 -13.44 -12.34 -3.86
C HIS A 48 -14.31 -12.39 -5.13
N ILE A 49 -13.70 -12.78 -6.24
CA ILE A 49 -14.41 -12.97 -7.51
C ILE A 49 -15.43 -14.11 -7.34
N PRO A 50 -16.73 -13.85 -7.56
CA PRO A 50 -17.73 -14.89 -7.40
C PRO A 50 -17.58 -15.98 -8.48
N LEU A 51 -17.87 -17.21 -8.10
CA LEU A 51 -17.66 -18.41 -8.93
C LEU A 51 -18.27 -18.30 -10.34
N TYR A 52 -19.45 -17.71 -10.47
CA TYR A 52 -20.13 -17.57 -11.77
C TYR A 52 -19.38 -16.65 -12.74
N GLN A 53 -18.68 -15.62 -12.25
CA GLN A 53 -17.84 -14.76 -13.08
C GLN A 53 -16.55 -15.48 -13.47
N LYS A 54 -15.94 -16.19 -12.53
CA LYS A 54 -14.73 -16.99 -12.78
C LYS A 54 -14.96 -18.06 -13.87
N LEU A 55 -16.15 -18.66 -13.92
CA LEU A 55 -16.49 -19.72 -14.87
C LEU A 55 -17.16 -19.22 -16.16
N ALA A 56 -17.53 -17.94 -16.26
CA ALA A 56 -18.28 -17.41 -17.39
C ALA A 56 -17.61 -17.66 -18.77
N PRO A 57 -16.28 -17.49 -18.95
CA PRO A 57 -15.63 -17.73 -20.24
C PRO A 57 -15.83 -19.18 -20.72
N LYS A 58 -15.54 -20.15 -19.85
CA LYS A 58 -15.68 -21.58 -20.14
C LYS A 58 -17.13 -21.98 -20.41
N ILE A 59 -18.08 -21.40 -19.68
CA ILE A 59 -19.51 -21.65 -19.91
C ILE A 59 -19.95 -21.12 -21.29
N ARG A 60 -19.43 -19.95 -21.72
CA ARG A 60 -19.70 -19.40 -23.06
C ARG A 60 -19.11 -20.27 -24.16
N GLU A 61 -17.88 -20.77 -23.99
CA GLU A 61 -17.26 -21.73 -24.91
C GLU A 61 -18.09 -23.00 -25.06
N LEU A 62 -18.46 -23.65 -23.94
CA LEU A 62 -19.28 -24.86 -23.96
C LEU A 62 -20.65 -24.61 -24.61
N ARG A 63 -21.21 -23.42 -24.42
CA ARG A 63 -22.46 -23.03 -25.06
C ARG A 63 -22.31 -22.83 -26.56
N ALA A 64 -21.21 -22.23 -27.02
CA ALA A 64 -20.89 -22.07 -28.44
C ALA A 64 -20.66 -23.42 -29.12
N LEU A 65 -20.14 -24.42 -28.40
CA LEU A 65 -20.04 -25.82 -28.84
C LEU A 65 -21.40 -26.57 -28.86
N GLY A 66 -22.51 -25.88 -28.63
CA GLY A 66 -23.86 -26.46 -28.70
C GLY A 66 -24.32 -27.18 -27.42
N MET A 67 -23.58 -27.15 -26.31
CA MET A 67 -24.03 -27.82 -25.09
C MET A 67 -25.25 -27.14 -24.45
N SER A 68 -26.18 -27.97 -23.99
CA SER A 68 -27.30 -27.54 -23.16
C SER A 68 -26.83 -27.16 -21.75
N ARG A 69 -27.56 -26.27 -21.07
CA ARG A 69 -27.23 -25.86 -19.69
C ARG A 69 -27.17 -27.05 -18.72
N LYS A 70 -28.00 -28.09 -18.94
CA LYS A 70 -27.99 -29.34 -18.15
C LYS A 70 -26.70 -30.16 -18.36
N GLN A 71 -26.24 -30.27 -19.61
CA GLN A 71 -24.97 -30.94 -19.90
C GLN A 71 -23.79 -30.18 -19.30
N ILE A 72 -23.81 -28.84 -19.37
CA ILE A 72 -22.78 -27.99 -18.75
C ILE A 72 -22.78 -28.16 -17.22
N SER A 73 -23.95 -28.25 -16.57
CA SER A 73 -24.01 -28.46 -15.11
C SER A 73 -23.42 -29.80 -14.69
N ILE A 74 -23.71 -30.87 -15.45
CA ILE A 74 -23.16 -32.20 -15.17
C ILE A 74 -21.65 -32.19 -15.40
N LYS A 75 -21.19 -31.63 -16.53
CA LYS A 75 -19.77 -31.60 -16.91
C LYS A 75 -18.90 -30.79 -15.96
N LEU A 76 -19.40 -29.65 -15.49
CA LEU A 76 -18.66 -28.75 -14.58
C LEU A 76 -18.98 -29.01 -13.10
N ASN A 77 -19.90 -29.93 -12.80
CA ASN A 77 -20.43 -30.20 -11.46
C ASN A 77 -20.86 -28.92 -10.72
N ILE A 78 -21.63 -28.06 -11.40
CA ILE A 78 -22.12 -26.79 -10.87
C ILE A 78 -23.63 -26.68 -11.00
N SER A 79 -24.24 -25.89 -10.12
CA SER A 79 -25.68 -25.65 -10.18
C SER A 79 -26.09 -24.96 -11.48
N ILE A 80 -27.29 -25.29 -11.98
CA ILE A 80 -27.90 -24.59 -13.12
C ILE A 80 -28.08 -23.09 -12.84
N LYS A 81 -28.27 -22.70 -11.57
CA LYS A 81 -28.36 -21.29 -11.15
C LYS A 81 -27.07 -20.53 -11.42
N THR A 82 -25.91 -21.14 -11.14
CA THR A 82 -24.58 -20.57 -11.42
C THR A 82 -24.39 -20.33 -12.92
N ILE A 83 -24.79 -21.31 -13.74
CA ILE A 83 -24.74 -21.20 -15.20
C ILE A 83 -25.67 -20.08 -15.68
N ARG A 84 -26.91 -20.01 -15.19
CA ARG A 84 -27.85 -18.95 -15.55
C ARG A 84 -27.31 -17.56 -15.20
N LYS A 85 -26.66 -17.41 -14.04
CA LYS A 85 -26.07 -16.14 -13.58
C LYS A 85 -24.83 -15.73 -14.40
N SER A 86 -24.11 -16.68 -14.99
CA SER A 86 -22.92 -16.39 -15.82
C SER A 86 -23.23 -15.73 -17.17
N PHE A 87 -24.47 -15.79 -17.65
CA PHE A 87 -24.92 -15.12 -18.87
C PHE A 87 -25.55 -13.75 -18.60
N LYS A 88 -25.72 -13.38 -17.33
CA LYS A 88 -26.25 -12.07 -16.92
C LYS A 88 -25.07 -11.10 -16.81
#